data_AF-A0A8H7NDQ4-F1
#
_entry.id   AF-A0A8H7NDQ4-F1
#
_cell.length_a   1.000
_cell.length_b   1.000
_cell.length_c   1.000
_cell.angle_alpha   90.00
_cell.angle_beta   90.00
_cell.angle_gamma   90.00
#
_symmetry.space_group_name_H-M   'P 1'
#
loop_
_entity.id
_entity.type
_entity.pdbx_description
1 polymer ?
#
loop_
_entity_poly.entity_id
_entity_poly.type
_entity_poly.pdbx_seq_one_letter_code
_entity_poly.pdbx_strand_id
1 'polypeptide(L)'
;MRIGATHAKAGSLNADGKKAFSANELHWFRKNSFNIGVTNCSSWDMPKIIGVLASCLDFISCYPDDMPKEDYEELYVMSMRCHFVMGAAKVSLARTEDRLDERLQKYLEVRHHVAAFDLELCKETVGRDEPTVLDLYRKLSILLVFDFEGAVALKSWDDLGNIVRKAKTCRDETTLKAMGDCLLRSETPSKVMFSIMRLIVNGISVLEKFDTQKLGKYLRCIFQVILPLDDTLALQLLEETSHIAREGSQVSFFRSQLVVSQ
;
A
#
# COMPACT_ATOMS: atom_id res chain seq x y z
N MET A 1 -10.64 -7.42 -25.56
CA MET A 1 -10.96 -7.16 -24.14
C MET A 1 -11.58 -5.80 -23.91
N ARG A 2 -10.88 -4.67 -24.12
CA ARG A 2 -11.42 -3.32 -23.88
C ARG A 2 -12.79 -3.03 -24.52
N ILE A 3 -12.98 -3.40 -25.78
CA ILE A 3 -14.28 -3.22 -26.48
C ILE A 3 -15.38 -4.01 -25.75
N GLY A 4 -15.14 -5.29 -25.45
CA GLY A 4 -16.09 -6.13 -24.70
C GLY A 4 -16.41 -5.58 -23.31
N ALA A 5 -15.40 -5.10 -22.58
CA ALA A 5 -15.57 -4.45 -21.28
C ALA A 5 -16.44 -3.18 -21.37
N THR A 6 -16.24 -2.37 -22.42
CA THR A 6 -17.04 -1.16 -22.67
C THR A 6 -18.50 -1.52 -22.94
N HIS A 7 -18.75 -2.54 -23.78
CA HIS A 7 -20.10 -3.02 -24.05
C HIS A 7 -20.80 -3.57 -22.79
N ALA A 8 -20.05 -4.30 -21.95
CA ALA A 8 -20.56 -4.83 -20.68
C ALA A 8 -20.96 -3.70 -19.73
N LYS A 9 -20.08 -2.71 -19.54
CA LYS A 9 -20.33 -1.54 -18.69
C LYS A 9 -21.47 -0.66 -19.15
N ALA A 10 -21.64 -0.51 -20.47
CA ALA A 10 -22.75 0.27 -21.03
C ALA A 10 -24.13 -0.37 -20.77
N GLY A 11 -24.19 -1.55 -20.13
CA GLY A 11 -25.43 -2.28 -19.92
C GLY A 11 -26.09 -2.66 -21.25
N SER A 12 -25.27 -2.84 -22.30
CA SER A 12 -25.77 -3.10 -23.66
C SER A 12 -26.74 -4.26 -23.59
N LEU A 13 -27.90 -4.13 -24.22
CA LEU A 13 -28.84 -5.23 -24.34
C LEU A 13 -28.52 -5.99 -25.63
N ASN A 14 -28.65 -7.31 -25.60
CA ASN A 14 -28.61 -8.11 -26.81
C ASN A 14 -29.90 -7.88 -27.64
N ALA A 15 -29.98 -8.51 -28.82
CA ALA A 15 -31.16 -8.38 -29.71
C ALA A 15 -32.50 -8.77 -29.05
N ASP A 16 -32.45 -9.54 -27.96
CA ASP A 16 -33.61 -10.00 -27.19
C ASP A 16 -33.92 -9.11 -25.97
N GLY A 17 -33.26 -7.96 -25.82
CA GLY A 17 -33.50 -7.03 -24.71
C GLY A 17 -32.95 -7.48 -23.35
N LYS A 18 -32.06 -8.47 -23.31
CA LYS A 18 -31.38 -8.96 -22.08
C LYS A 18 -29.97 -8.37 -21.97
N LYS A 19 -29.39 -8.33 -20.76
CA LYS A 19 -27.97 -7.96 -20.58
C LYS A 19 -27.10 -8.69 -21.59
N ALA A 20 -26.18 -7.97 -22.25
CA ALA A 20 -25.34 -8.49 -23.32
C ALA A 20 -24.43 -9.64 -22.90
N PHE A 21 -24.16 -9.80 -21.60
CA PHE A 21 -23.34 -10.89 -21.06
C PHE A 21 -24.02 -11.56 -19.88
N SER A 22 -24.03 -12.89 -19.90
CA SER A 22 -24.38 -13.75 -18.78
C SER A 22 -23.28 -13.79 -17.71
N ALA A 23 -23.61 -14.25 -16.50
CA ALA A 23 -22.63 -14.43 -15.43
C ALA A 23 -21.47 -15.36 -15.82
N ASN A 24 -21.75 -16.42 -16.60
CA ASN A 24 -20.74 -17.34 -17.11
C ASN A 24 -19.79 -16.66 -18.11
N GLU A 25 -20.33 -15.81 -18.99
CA GLU A 25 -19.50 -15.03 -19.93
C GLU A 25 -18.64 -14.01 -19.19
N LEU A 26 -19.20 -13.29 -18.21
CA LEU A 26 -18.44 -12.40 -17.35
C LEU A 26 -17.30 -13.15 -16.64
N HIS A 27 -17.57 -14.36 -16.13
CA HIS A 27 -16.55 -15.20 -15.49
C HIS A 27 -15.43 -15.56 -16.45
N TRP A 28 -15.78 -15.96 -17.67
CA TRP A 28 -14.80 -16.26 -18.70
C TRP A 28 -13.97 -15.02 -19.07
N PHE A 29 -14.61 -13.87 -19.36
CA PHE A 29 -13.92 -12.65 -19.77
C PHE A 29 -12.99 -12.11 -18.68
N ARG A 30 -13.46 -12.08 -17.42
CA ARG A 30 -12.68 -11.67 -16.26
C ARG A 30 -11.43 -12.55 -16.11
N LYS A 31 -11.61 -13.87 -16.02
CA LYS A 31 -10.52 -14.82 -15.78
C LYS A 31 -9.48 -14.79 -16.90
N ASN A 32 -9.93 -14.71 -18.16
CA ASN A 32 -9.03 -14.58 -19.30
C ASN A 32 -8.30 -13.24 -19.31
N SER A 33 -8.96 -12.13 -18.96
CA SER A 33 -8.30 -10.83 -18.86
C SER A 33 -7.18 -10.87 -17.81
N PHE A 34 -7.47 -11.38 -16.61
CA PHE A 34 -6.48 -11.51 -15.56
C PHE A 34 -5.29 -12.39 -15.98
N ASN A 35 -5.57 -13.60 -16.49
CA ASN A 35 -4.54 -14.54 -16.90
C ASN A 35 -3.65 -13.97 -18.02
N ILE A 36 -4.24 -13.36 -19.06
CA ILE A 36 -3.48 -12.71 -20.13
C ILE A 36 -2.58 -11.62 -19.56
N GLY A 37 -3.10 -10.78 -18.66
CA GLY A 37 -2.33 -9.75 -17.98
C GLY A 37 -1.13 -10.33 -17.26
N VAL A 38 -1.35 -11.27 -16.33
CA VAL A 38 -0.31 -11.84 -15.49
C VAL A 38 0.73 -12.64 -16.28
N THR A 39 0.32 -13.48 -17.22
CA THR A 39 1.24 -14.32 -18.01
C THR A 39 2.17 -13.49 -18.89
N ASN A 40 1.76 -12.28 -19.28
CA ASN A 40 2.55 -11.43 -20.16
C ASN A 40 3.20 -10.23 -19.44
N CYS A 41 3.13 -10.15 -18.10
CA CYS A 41 3.68 -9.03 -17.32
C CYS A 41 5.18 -8.79 -17.55
N SER A 42 5.95 -9.82 -17.95
CA SER A 42 7.39 -9.72 -18.22
C SER A 42 7.74 -9.45 -19.68
N SER A 43 6.80 -9.63 -20.61
CA SER A 43 7.05 -9.63 -22.05
C SER A 43 6.33 -8.51 -22.80
N TRP A 44 5.21 -8.02 -22.27
CA TRP A 44 4.44 -6.95 -22.88
C TRP A 44 4.72 -5.62 -22.21
N ASP A 45 4.53 -4.56 -23.00
CA ASP A 45 4.63 -3.18 -22.52
C ASP A 45 3.58 -2.89 -21.43
N MET A 46 3.99 -2.19 -20.36
CA MET A 46 3.19 -1.98 -19.15
C MET A 46 1.82 -1.33 -19.42
N PRO A 47 1.66 -0.32 -20.29
CA PRO A 47 0.36 0.23 -20.64
C PRO A 47 -0.62 -0.80 -21.21
N LYS A 48 -0.13 -1.81 -21.95
CA LYS A 48 -0.99 -2.90 -22.45
C LYS A 48 -1.46 -3.80 -21.32
N ILE A 49 -0.56 -4.16 -20.40
CA ILE A 49 -0.89 -4.95 -19.20
C ILE A 49 -1.93 -4.22 -18.35
N ILE A 50 -1.69 -2.93 -18.08
CA ILE A 50 -2.63 -2.07 -17.36
C ILE A 50 -4.00 -2.05 -18.05
N GLY A 51 -4.04 -1.92 -19.38
CA GLY A 51 -5.29 -1.91 -20.14
C GLY A 51 -6.07 -3.22 -20.09
N VAL A 52 -5.38 -4.36 -20.08
CA VAL A 52 -6.01 -5.69 -19.95
C VAL A 52 -6.55 -5.89 -18.54
N LEU A 53 -5.79 -5.53 -17.51
CA LEU A 53 -6.22 -5.64 -16.11
C LEU A 53 -7.35 -4.66 -15.78
N ALA A 54 -7.34 -3.45 -16.36
CA ALA A 54 -8.48 -2.53 -16.28
C ALA A 54 -9.74 -3.15 -16.88
N SER A 55 -9.62 -3.87 -18.01
CA SER A 55 -10.77 -4.60 -18.58
C SER A 55 -11.27 -5.69 -17.64
N CYS A 56 -10.39 -6.34 -16.88
CA CYS A 56 -10.78 -7.31 -15.85
C CYS A 56 -11.65 -6.64 -14.77
N LEU A 57 -11.22 -5.49 -14.24
CA LEU A 57 -12.00 -4.71 -13.27
C LEU A 57 -13.35 -4.26 -13.86
N ASP A 58 -13.37 -3.88 -15.14
CA ASP A 58 -14.60 -3.49 -15.82
C ASP A 58 -15.61 -4.65 -15.85
N PHE A 59 -15.16 -5.87 -16.17
CA PHE A 59 -16.02 -7.06 -16.12
C PHE A 59 -16.48 -7.39 -14.70
N ILE A 60 -15.62 -7.23 -13.69
CA ILE A 60 -15.98 -7.43 -12.27
C ILE A 60 -17.13 -6.48 -11.87
N SER A 61 -17.10 -5.23 -12.32
CA SER A 61 -18.16 -4.26 -12.03
C SER A 61 -19.52 -4.55 -12.69
N CYS A 62 -19.61 -5.55 -13.56
CA CYS A 62 -20.84 -5.91 -14.27
C CYS A 62 -21.61 -7.08 -13.62
N TYR A 63 -21.05 -7.70 -12.59
CA TYR A 63 -21.71 -8.77 -11.85
C TYR A 63 -22.90 -8.22 -11.04
N PRO A 64 -23.96 -9.03 -10.84
CA PRO A 64 -25.09 -8.61 -10.02
C PRO A 64 -24.71 -8.63 -8.53
N ASP A 65 -25.43 -7.87 -7.70
CA ASP A 65 -25.15 -7.75 -6.27
C ASP A 65 -25.63 -8.96 -5.45
N ASP A 66 -26.53 -9.79 -6.01
CA ASP A 66 -27.20 -10.92 -5.35
C ASP A 66 -26.51 -12.27 -5.58
N MET A 67 -25.17 -12.28 -5.59
CA MET A 67 -24.40 -13.50 -5.82
C MET A 67 -24.16 -14.34 -4.55
N PRO A 68 -23.94 -15.66 -4.70
CA PRO A 68 -23.43 -16.51 -3.64
C PRO A 68 -22.12 -15.94 -3.05
N LYS A 69 -21.92 -16.12 -1.74
CA LYS A 69 -20.78 -15.56 -1.01
C LYS A 69 -19.43 -16.05 -1.58
N GLU A 70 -19.36 -17.31 -1.99
CA GLU A 70 -18.14 -17.93 -2.53
C GLU A 70 -17.70 -17.29 -3.86
N ASP A 71 -18.64 -17.02 -4.77
CA ASP A 71 -18.36 -16.36 -6.06
C ASP A 71 -17.95 -14.90 -5.86
N TYR A 72 -18.56 -14.24 -4.86
CA TYR A 72 -18.27 -12.87 -4.47
C TYR A 72 -16.84 -12.74 -3.88
N GLU A 73 -16.39 -13.67 -3.04
CA GLU A 73 -15.03 -13.67 -2.49
C GLU A 73 -13.94 -13.82 -3.56
N GLU A 74 -14.14 -14.72 -4.54
CA GLU A 74 -13.19 -14.90 -5.65
C GLU A 74 -13.05 -13.60 -6.48
N LEU A 75 -14.15 -12.86 -6.67
CA LEU A 75 -14.12 -11.57 -7.37
C LEU A 75 -13.27 -10.53 -6.65
N TYR A 76 -13.42 -10.37 -5.33
CA TYR A 76 -12.59 -9.41 -4.58
C TYR A 76 -11.12 -9.77 -4.60
N VAL A 77 -10.79 -11.05 -4.43
CA VAL A 77 -9.39 -11.47 -4.49
C VAL A 77 -8.80 -11.15 -5.87
N MET A 78 -9.55 -11.36 -6.95
CA MET A 78 -9.09 -11.03 -8.29
C MET A 78 -9.01 -9.52 -8.53
N SER A 79 -9.95 -8.74 -8.02
CA SER A 79 -9.96 -7.26 -8.11
C SER A 79 -8.75 -6.66 -7.38
N MET A 80 -8.51 -7.04 -6.13
CA MET A 80 -7.31 -6.68 -5.38
C MET A 80 -6.02 -7.07 -6.10
N ARG A 81 -5.95 -8.25 -6.73
CA ARG A 81 -4.78 -8.65 -7.53
C ARG A 81 -4.59 -7.74 -8.76
N CYS A 82 -5.66 -7.33 -9.42
CA CYS A 82 -5.58 -6.35 -10.52
C CYS A 82 -5.05 -5.01 -10.01
N HIS A 83 -5.61 -4.49 -8.91
CA HIS A 83 -5.15 -3.25 -8.29
C HIS A 83 -3.69 -3.31 -7.85
N PHE A 84 -3.25 -4.43 -7.29
CA PHE A 84 -1.85 -4.65 -6.93
C PHE A 84 -0.93 -4.53 -8.15
N VAL A 85 -1.21 -5.27 -9.23
CA VAL A 85 -0.35 -5.27 -10.42
C VAL A 85 -0.38 -3.91 -11.12
N MET A 86 -1.56 -3.28 -11.22
CA MET A 86 -1.68 -1.95 -11.84
C MET A 86 -0.93 -0.89 -11.02
N GLY A 87 -1.06 -0.90 -9.68
CA GLY A 87 -0.30 -0.01 -8.80
C GLY A 87 1.21 -0.20 -8.94
N ALA A 88 1.68 -1.45 -8.95
CA ALA A 88 3.09 -1.78 -9.16
C ALA A 88 3.61 -1.35 -10.55
N ALA A 89 2.80 -1.52 -11.61
CA ALA A 89 3.17 -1.06 -12.95
C ALA A 89 3.22 0.48 -13.02
N LYS A 90 2.24 1.16 -12.41
CA LYS A 90 2.18 2.63 -12.41
C LYS A 90 3.33 3.28 -11.63
N VAL A 91 3.73 2.72 -10.49
CA VAL A 91 4.91 3.23 -9.77
C VAL A 91 6.19 3.01 -10.57
N SER A 92 6.32 1.87 -11.25
CA SER A 92 7.46 1.62 -12.14
C SER A 92 7.52 2.63 -13.27
N LEU A 93 6.38 2.93 -13.91
CA LEU A 93 6.27 3.94 -14.96
C LEU A 93 6.49 5.36 -14.45
N ALA A 94 6.19 5.65 -13.18
CA ALA A 94 6.42 6.97 -12.58
C ALA A 94 7.91 7.19 -12.31
N ARG A 95 8.62 6.18 -11.81
CA ARG A 95 10.07 6.25 -11.50
C ARG A 95 10.95 6.49 -12.72
N THR A 96 10.49 6.11 -13.92
CA THR A 96 11.21 6.32 -15.19
C THR A 96 10.64 7.47 -16.01
N GLU A 97 9.68 8.24 -15.49
CA GLU A 97 9.07 9.35 -16.22
C GLU A 97 9.84 10.65 -15.98
N ASP A 98 10.28 11.26 -17.07
CA ASP A 98 11.02 12.52 -17.05
C ASP A 98 10.08 13.72 -16.94
N ARG A 99 8.87 13.63 -17.50
CA ARG A 99 7.90 14.71 -17.51
C ARG A 99 7.21 14.80 -16.15
N LEU A 100 7.48 15.89 -15.43
CA LEU A 100 6.99 16.10 -14.06
C LEU A 100 5.48 15.86 -13.94
N ASP A 101 4.67 16.48 -14.79
CA ASP A 101 3.20 16.37 -14.71
C ASP A 101 2.71 14.94 -14.94
N GLU A 102 3.29 14.23 -15.90
CA GLU A 102 2.93 12.84 -16.18
C GLU A 102 3.39 11.90 -15.05
N ARG A 103 4.54 12.18 -14.46
CA ARG A 103 5.03 11.46 -13.27
C ARG A 103 4.09 11.64 -12.09
N LEU A 104 3.69 12.88 -11.80
CA LEU A 104 2.75 13.17 -10.70
C LEU A 104 1.37 12.53 -10.95
N GLN A 105 0.88 12.57 -12.19
CA GLN A 105 -0.36 11.89 -12.56
C GLN A 105 -0.28 10.38 -12.33
N LYS A 106 0.84 9.73 -12.69
CA LYS A 106 1.05 8.30 -12.42
C LYS A 106 1.06 8.01 -10.92
N TYR A 107 1.65 8.88 -10.09
CA TYR A 107 1.59 8.72 -8.63
C TYR A 107 0.15 8.88 -8.10
N LEU A 108 -0.67 9.79 -8.62
CA LEU A 108 -2.10 9.85 -8.26
C LEU A 108 -2.82 8.53 -8.58
N GLU A 109 -2.53 7.93 -9.73
CA GLU A 109 -3.09 6.62 -10.12
C GLU A 109 -2.59 5.47 -9.23
N VAL A 110 -1.32 5.49 -8.80
CA VAL A 110 -0.81 4.55 -7.78
C VAL A 110 -1.67 4.66 -6.53
N ARG A 111 -1.82 5.87 -5.97
CA ARG A 111 -2.58 6.10 -4.73
C ARG A 111 -4.04 5.67 -4.86
N HIS A 112 -4.66 5.91 -6.02
CA HIS A 112 -6.00 5.40 -6.34
C HIS A 112 -6.09 3.87 -6.24
N HIS A 113 -5.15 3.14 -6.85
CA HIS A 113 -5.14 1.68 -6.77
C HIS A 113 -4.87 1.15 -5.36
N VAL A 114 -4.04 1.83 -4.56
CA VAL A 114 -3.84 1.46 -3.15
C VAL A 114 -5.12 1.64 -2.33
N ALA A 115 -5.82 2.77 -2.51
CA ALA A 115 -7.09 3.02 -1.83
C ALA A 115 -8.17 1.99 -2.22
N ALA A 116 -8.26 1.64 -3.52
CA ALA A 116 -9.19 0.63 -4.00
C ALA A 116 -8.88 -0.78 -3.44
N PHE A 117 -7.61 -1.18 -3.43
CA PHE A 117 -7.17 -2.44 -2.83
C PHE A 117 -7.57 -2.52 -1.35
N ASP A 118 -7.28 -1.46 -0.59
CA ASP A 118 -7.55 -1.45 0.85
C ASP A 118 -9.04 -1.45 1.16
N LEU A 119 -9.84 -0.69 0.41
CA LEU A 119 -11.29 -0.70 0.55
C LEU A 119 -11.86 -2.11 0.39
N GLU A 120 -11.37 -2.87 -0.58
CA GLU A 120 -11.78 -4.27 -0.78
C GLU A 120 -11.25 -5.22 0.29
N LEU A 121 -10.05 -4.98 0.82
CA LEU A 121 -9.52 -5.77 1.92
C LEU A 121 -10.34 -5.57 3.22
N CYS A 122 -10.85 -4.35 3.45
CA CYS A 122 -11.72 -4.05 4.59
C CYS A 122 -13.13 -4.65 4.48
N LYS A 123 -13.61 -4.98 3.27
CA LYS A 123 -14.94 -5.53 3.00
C LYS A 123 -15.04 -7.04 3.31
N GLU A 124 -14.74 -7.42 4.56
CA GLU A 124 -14.89 -8.78 5.09
C GLU A 124 -13.72 -9.73 4.74
N THR A 125 -12.91 -10.05 5.76
CA THR A 125 -11.91 -11.13 5.75
C THR A 125 -12.49 -12.45 6.29
N VAL A 126 -13.75 -12.43 6.74
CA VAL A 126 -14.43 -13.54 7.43
C VAL A 126 -14.84 -14.61 6.42
N GLY A 127 -14.06 -15.67 6.33
CA GLY A 127 -14.28 -16.79 5.41
C GLY A 127 -13.06 -17.14 4.57
N ARG A 128 -12.08 -16.22 4.45
CA ARG A 128 -10.88 -16.45 3.66
C ARG A 128 -9.89 -17.35 4.39
N ASP A 129 -9.24 -18.23 3.64
CA ASP A 129 -8.17 -19.06 4.17
C ASP A 129 -6.97 -18.20 4.61
N GLU A 130 -6.31 -18.62 5.70
CA GLU A 130 -5.17 -17.91 6.29
C GLU A 130 -4.03 -17.61 5.28
N PRO A 131 -3.62 -18.55 4.40
CA PRO A 131 -2.63 -18.27 3.36
C PRO A 131 -3.03 -17.11 2.43
N THR A 132 -4.28 -17.06 1.96
CA THR A 132 -4.79 -15.98 1.11
C THR A 132 -4.77 -14.65 1.85
N VAL A 133 -5.22 -14.60 3.11
CA VAL A 133 -5.18 -13.37 3.92
C VAL A 133 -3.75 -12.87 4.09
N LEU A 134 -2.82 -13.76 4.42
CA LEU A 134 -1.40 -13.41 4.60
C LEU A 134 -0.77 -12.88 3.30
N ASP A 135 -1.09 -13.48 2.16
CA ASP A 135 -0.67 -13.01 0.85
C ASP A 135 -1.21 -11.60 0.52
N LEU A 136 -2.47 -11.32 0.85
CA LEU A 136 -3.07 -10.00 0.66
C LEU A 136 -2.42 -8.93 1.54
N TYR A 137 -2.09 -9.23 2.80
CA TYR A 137 -1.37 -8.29 3.67
C TYR A 137 0.07 -8.03 3.23
N ARG A 138 0.75 -9.01 2.63
CA ARG A 138 2.06 -8.81 1.98
C ARG A 138 1.94 -7.90 0.76
N LYS A 139 0.90 -8.07 -0.05
CA LYS A 139 0.63 -7.18 -1.19
C LYS A 139 0.33 -5.76 -0.70
N LEU A 140 -0.48 -5.62 0.35
CA LEU A 140 -0.77 -4.33 0.97
C LEU A 140 0.51 -3.66 1.49
N SER A 141 1.42 -4.40 2.14
CA SER A 141 2.65 -3.82 2.69
C SER A 141 3.49 -3.16 1.59
N ILE A 142 3.65 -3.85 0.46
CA ILE A 142 4.31 -3.31 -0.75
C ILE A 142 3.57 -2.09 -1.30
N LEU A 143 2.23 -2.16 -1.44
CA LEU A 143 1.43 -1.04 -1.94
C LEU A 143 1.54 0.19 -1.05
N LEU A 144 1.63 0.03 0.27
CA LEU A 144 1.77 1.16 1.18
C LEU A 144 3.14 1.86 1.03
N VAL A 145 4.20 1.14 0.67
CA VAL A 145 5.47 1.79 0.28
C VAL A 145 5.26 2.65 -0.97
N PHE A 146 4.51 2.16 -1.96
CA PHE A 146 4.22 2.93 -3.17
C PHE A 146 3.30 4.13 -2.91
N ASP A 147 2.31 4.00 -2.03
CA ASP A 147 1.46 5.11 -1.59
C ASP A 147 2.28 6.16 -0.84
N PHE A 148 3.20 5.73 0.02
CA PHE A 148 4.12 6.63 0.73
C PHE A 148 5.01 7.39 -0.25
N GLU A 149 5.62 6.69 -1.22
CA GLU A 149 6.42 7.32 -2.29
C GLU A 149 5.59 8.31 -3.11
N GLY A 150 4.36 7.93 -3.48
CA GLY A 150 3.44 8.81 -4.19
C GLY A 150 3.07 10.04 -3.39
N ALA A 151 2.76 9.89 -2.09
CA ALA A 151 2.47 11.01 -1.20
C ALA A 151 3.68 11.95 -1.06
N VAL A 152 4.90 11.41 -0.95
CA VAL A 152 6.13 12.20 -0.95
C VAL A 152 6.30 12.97 -2.26
N ALA A 153 6.16 12.30 -3.41
CA ALA A 153 6.29 12.94 -4.73
C ALA A 153 5.25 14.05 -4.95
N LEU A 154 4.04 13.85 -4.45
CA LEU A 154 2.92 14.81 -4.51
C LEU A 154 2.97 15.86 -3.38
N LYS A 155 3.98 15.83 -2.51
CA LYS A 155 4.12 16.71 -1.34
C LYS A 155 2.90 16.68 -0.41
N SER A 156 2.18 15.55 -0.37
CA SER A 156 1.01 15.30 0.47
C SER A 156 1.44 14.90 1.88
N TRP A 157 2.12 15.81 2.58
CA TRP A 157 2.79 15.54 3.85
C TRP A 157 1.86 15.04 4.97
N ASP A 158 0.63 15.56 4.99
CA ASP A 158 -0.37 15.21 6.00
C ASP A 158 -0.81 13.74 5.94
N ASP A 159 -0.67 13.10 4.77
CA ASP A 159 -1.05 11.71 4.56
C ASP A 159 -0.01 10.72 5.09
N LEU A 160 1.26 11.11 5.16
CA LEU A 160 2.38 10.21 5.47
C LEU A 160 2.18 9.48 6.80
N GLY A 161 1.68 10.18 7.82
CA GLY A 161 1.44 9.59 9.14
C GLY A 161 0.38 8.49 9.10
N ASN A 162 -0.68 8.67 8.31
CA ASN A 162 -1.75 7.69 8.16
C ASN A 162 -1.26 6.45 7.41
N ILE A 163 -0.45 6.64 6.37
CA ILE A 163 0.13 5.55 5.58
C ILE A 163 1.05 4.68 6.47
N VAL A 164 1.92 5.31 7.28
CA VAL A 164 2.81 4.57 8.20
C VAL A 164 2.02 3.81 9.26
N ARG A 165 1.00 4.43 9.88
CA ARG A 165 0.16 3.74 10.89
C ARG A 165 -0.53 2.51 10.31
N LYS A 166 -0.97 2.60 9.06
CA LYS A 166 -1.56 1.49 8.33
C LYS A 166 -0.54 0.40 8.01
N ALA A 167 0.66 0.76 7.57
CA ALA A 167 1.72 -0.22 7.30
C ALA A 167 2.12 -1.03 8.55
N LYS A 168 1.99 -0.46 9.75
CA LYS A 168 2.19 -1.19 11.00
C LYS A 168 1.25 -2.39 11.17
N THR A 169 0.04 -2.36 10.59
CA THR A 169 -0.90 -3.50 10.67
C THR A 169 -0.42 -4.70 9.86
N CYS A 170 0.41 -4.47 8.83
CA CYS A 170 1.03 -5.54 8.04
C CYS A 170 2.16 -6.27 8.78
N ARG A 171 2.66 -5.70 9.89
CA ARG A 171 3.77 -6.25 10.69
C ARG A 171 5.02 -6.60 9.85
N ASP A 172 5.28 -5.80 8.82
CA ASP A 172 6.44 -5.97 7.93
C ASP A 172 7.45 -4.84 8.17
N GLU A 173 8.58 -5.22 8.75
CA GLU A 173 9.66 -4.31 9.07
C GLU A 173 10.35 -3.74 7.82
N THR A 174 10.45 -4.53 6.76
CA THR A 174 11.08 -4.12 5.48
C THR A 174 10.28 -2.98 4.85
N THR A 175 8.95 -3.04 4.97
CA THR A 175 8.04 -1.99 4.53
C THR A 175 8.32 -0.67 5.25
N LEU A 176 8.45 -0.69 6.58
CA LEU A 176 8.74 0.52 7.37
C LEU A 176 10.13 1.09 7.07
N LYS A 177 11.15 0.24 6.91
CA LYS A 177 12.49 0.64 6.47
C LYS A 177 12.46 1.33 5.11
N ALA A 178 11.75 0.75 4.13
CA ALA A 178 11.61 1.32 2.80
C ALA A 178 10.92 2.70 2.80
N MET A 179 9.93 2.91 3.68
CA MET A 179 9.32 4.23 3.88
C MET A 179 10.33 5.24 4.46
N GLY A 180 11.16 4.81 5.41
CA GLY A 180 12.24 5.63 5.97
C GLY A 180 13.24 6.05 4.89
N ASP A 181 13.68 5.10 4.05
CA ASP A 181 14.59 5.39 2.93
C ASP A 181 13.95 6.31 1.87
N CYS A 182 12.64 6.22 1.66
CA CYS A 182 11.91 7.14 0.80
C CYS A 182 11.90 8.55 1.39
N LEU A 183 11.57 8.68 2.68
CA LEU A 183 11.52 9.95 3.39
C LEU A 183 12.88 10.65 3.42
N LEU A 184 13.95 9.93 3.74
CA LEU A 184 15.32 10.46 3.81
C LEU A 184 15.83 11.03 2.48
N ARG A 185 15.34 10.53 1.35
CA ARG A 185 15.73 10.99 0.00
C ARG A 185 14.84 12.13 -0.53
N SER A 186 13.89 12.61 0.28
CA SER A 186 12.90 13.59 -0.14
C SER A 186 13.24 15.01 0.33
N GLU A 187 12.57 16.00 -0.26
CA GLU A 187 12.60 17.41 0.15
C GLU A 187 11.56 17.70 1.26
N THR A 188 11.35 16.77 2.19
CA THR A 188 10.32 16.90 3.23
C THR A 188 10.70 17.98 4.25
N PRO A 189 9.78 18.87 4.67
CA PRO A 189 10.05 19.85 5.72
C PRO A 189 10.51 19.20 7.04
N SER A 190 11.45 19.85 7.75
CA SER A 190 12.14 19.31 8.93
C SER A 190 11.20 18.79 10.03
N LYS A 191 10.12 19.53 10.32
CA LYS A 191 9.10 19.14 11.31
C LYS A 191 8.36 17.87 10.90
N VAL A 192 8.02 17.74 9.62
CA VAL A 192 7.36 16.56 9.06
C VAL A 192 8.34 15.38 9.06
N MET A 193 9.56 15.58 8.59
CA MET A 193 10.64 14.58 8.62
C MET A 193 10.80 13.99 10.02
N PHE A 194 10.95 14.84 11.04
CA PHE A 194 11.07 14.39 12.43
C PHE A 194 9.88 13.56 12.89
N SER A 195 8.67 14.08 12.68
CA SER A 195 7.42 13.42 13.12
C SER A 195 7.24 12.04 12.47
N ILE A 196 7.46 11.95 11.15
CA ILE A 196 7.25 10.71 10.40
C ILE A 196 8.38 9.71 10.68
N MET A 197 9.65 10.14 10.75
CA MET A 197 10.75 9.26 11.15
C MET A 197 10.49 8.64 12.52
N ARG A 198 10.13 9.48 13.52
CA ARG A 198 9.78 9.00 14.86
C ARG A 198 8.69 7.93 14.81
N LEU A 199 7.65 8.13 14.00
CA LEU A 199 6.57 7.16 13.83
C LEU A 199 7.04 5.84 13.20
N ILE A 200 7.90 5.91 12.16
CA ILE A 200 8.46 4.74 11.48
C ILE A 200 9.28 3.90 12.46
N VAL A 201 10.18 4.49 13.24
CA VAL A 201 10.99 3.69 14.17
C VAL A 201 10.23 3.19 15.36
N ASN A 202 9.28 3.94 15.88
CA ASN A 202 8.37 3.37 16.88
C ASN A 202 7.57 2.20 16.32
N GLY A 203 7.37 2.12 15.01
CA GLY A 203 6.84 0.93 14.34
C GLY A 203 7.85 -0.22 14.31
N ILE A 204 9.09 0.05 13.86
CA ILE A 204 10.16 -0.95 13.73
C ILE A 204 10.53 -1.55 15.09
N SER A 205 10.64 -0.74 16.13
CA SER A 205 11.06 -1.17 17.48
C SER A 205 10.08 -2.15 18.14
N VAL A 206 8.82 -2.15 17.70
CA VAL A 206 7.80 -3.12 18.15
C VAL A 206 7.90 -4.44 17.39
N LEU A 207 8.37 -4.42 16.14
CA LEU A 207 8.47 -5.59 15.28
C LEU A 207 9.80 -6.34 15.45
N GLU A 208 10.89 -5.61 15.59
CA GLU A 208 12.19 -6.18 15.94
C GLU A 208 12.41 -6.19 17.45
N LYS A 209 13.23 -7.12 17.95
CA LYS A 209 13.92 -6.89 19.23
C LYS A 209 14.94 -5.77 19.00
N PHE A 210 14.49 -4.54 19.18
CA PHE A 210 15.35 -3.36 19.11
C PHE A 210 16.29 -3.38 20.32
N ASP A 211 17.57 -3.71 20.09
CA ASP A 211 18.59 -3.53 21.11
C ASP A 211 19.03 -2.07 21.18
N THR A 212 19.71 -1.71 22.27
CA THR A 212 20.22 -0.36 22.51
C THR A 212 21.19 0.11 21.42
N GLN A 213 21.85 -0.81 20.71
CA GLN A 213 22.80 -0.50 19.65
C GLN A 213 22.10 -0.05 18.36
N LYS A 214 21.03 -0.74 17.96
CA LYS A 214 20.17 -0.36 16.82
C LYS A 214 19.48 0.96 17.08
N LEU A 215 18.97 1.16 18.30
CA LEU A 215 18.41 2.44 18.73
C LEU A 215 19.44 3.57 18.60
N GLY A 216 20.65 3.39 19.12
CA GLY A 216 21.72 4.39 19.00
C GLY A 216 22.09 4.72 17.56
N LYS A 217 22.18 3.72 16.66
CA LYS A 217 22.44 3.95 15.23
C LYS A 217 21.33 4.77 14.56
N TYR A 218 20.08 4.44 14.86
CA TYR A 218 18.94 5.16 14.32
C TYR A 218 18.90 6.62 14.78
N LEU A 219 19.06 6.83 16.08
CA LEU A 219 19.04 8.16 16.68
C LEU A 219 20.15 9.04 16.13
N ARG A 220 21.34 8.47 15.95
CA ARG A 220 22.44 9.14 15.26
C ARG A 220 22.02 9.57 13.85
N CYS A 221 21.38 8.69 13.08
CA CYS A 221 20.93 9.00 11.73
C CYS A 221 19.94 10.16 11.71
N ILE A 222 18.87 10.12 12.51
CA ILE A 222 17.91 11.23 12.55
C ILE A 222 18.60 12.51 13.05
N PHE A 223 19.38 12.44 14.12
CA PHE A 223 20.04 13.62 14.69
C PHE A 223 20.92 14.29 13.64
N GLN A 224 21.67 13.52 12.85
CA GLN A 224 22.49 14.04 11.75
C GLN A 224 21.65 14.67 10.62
N VAL A 225 20.44 14.17 10.39
CA VAL A 225 19.52 14.73 9.38
C VAL A 225 18.84 16.00 9.88
N ILE A 226 18.47 16.07 11.16
CA ILE A 226 17.72 17.19 11.73
C ILE A 226 18.62 18.33 12.17
N LEU A 227 19.81 18.04 12.69
CA LEU A 227 20.72 19.08 13.20
C LEU A 227 20.96 20.21 12.17
N PRO A 228 21.23 19.95 10.88
CA PRO A 228 21.39 21.02 9.90
C PRO A 228 20.10 21.81 9.61
N LEU A 229 18.95 21.27 9.99
CA LEU A 229 17.63 21.77 9.63
C LEU A 229 16.94 22.53 10.78
N ASP A 230 17.10 22.08 12.02
CA ASP A 230 16.47 22.64 13.23
C ASP A 230 17.17 22.11 14.50
N ASP A 231 18.04 22.95 15.09
CA ASP A 231 18.78 22.62 16.32
C ASP A 231 17.87 22.32 17.51
N THR A 232 16.67 22.91 17.56
CA THR A 232 15.74 22.72 18.68
C THR A 232 15.11 21.33 18.61
N LEU A 233 14.69 20.90 17.42
CA LEU A 233 14.19 19.53 17.20
C LEU A 233 15.29 18.49 17.42
N ALA A 234 16.52 18.79 17.03
CA ALA A 234 17.67 17.92 17.28
C ALA A 234 17.93 17.73 18.79
N LEU A 235 17.81 18.81 19.58
CA LEU A 235 17.91 18.75 21.04
C LEU A 235 16.77 17.94 21.66
N GLN A 236 15.53 18.17 21.24
CA GLN A 236 14.35 17.41 21.71
C GLN A 236 14.50 15.91 21.45
N LEU A 237 15.03 15.53 20.28
CA LEU A 237 15.34 14.15 19.96
C LEU A 237 16.36 13.55 20.95
N LEU A 238 17.42 14.28 21.30
CA LEU A 238 18.42 13.84 22.26
C LEU A 238 17.85 13.71 23.68
N GLU A 239 16.96 14.61 24.08
CA GLU A 239 16.29 14.57 25.39
C GLU A 239 15.35 13.37 25.50
N GLU A 240 14.46 13.17 24.52
CA GLU A 240 13.57 11.99 24.46
C GLU A 240 14.37 10.69 24.45
N THR A 241 15.47 10.67 23.70
CA THR A 241 16.39 9.54 23.65
C THR A 241 17.04 9.27 25.00
N SER A 242 17.52 10.32 25.66
CA SER A 242 18.20 10.21 26.95
C SER A 242 17.24 9.65 28.00
N HIS A 243 15.96 10.03 27.91
CA HIS A 243 14.89 9.43 28.70
C HIS A 243 14.73 7.93 28.40
N ILE A 244 14.56 7.56 27.12
CA ILE A 244 14.41 6.17 26.69
C ILE A 244 15.64 5.31 27.05
N ALA A 245 16.85 5.86 27.01
CA ALA A 245 18.08 5.16 27.39
C ALA A 245 18.22 5.00 28.91
N ARG A 246 17.81 6.00 29.70
CA ARG A 246 17.77 5.93 31.17
C ARG A 246 16.70 4.95 31.65
N GLU A 247 15.53 4.98 31.03
CA GLU A 247 14.47 3.99 31.24
C GLU A 247 14.91 2.62 30.73
N GLY A 248 15.55 2.54 29.57
CA GLY A 248 16.12 1.34 28.96
C GLY A 248 17.20 0.66 29.81
N SER A 249 17.89 1.44 30.67
CA SER A 249 18.80 0.92 31.70
C SER A 249 18.03 0.31 32.90
N GLN A 250 16.72 0.54 33.00
CA GLN A 250 15.77 -0.10 33.92
C GLN A 250 14.76 -1.03 33.19
N VAL A 251 14.74 -1.09 31.86
CA VAL A 251 13.80 -1.91 31.06
C VAL A 251 14.39 -3.32 30.84
N SER A 252 14.66 -3.99 31.96
CA SER A 252 14.31 -5.40 32.12
C SER A 252 12.93 -5.55 32.79
N PHE A 253 12.22 -4.44 33.10
CA PHE A 253 11.00 -4.47 33.92
C PHE A 253 9.65 -4.13 33.24
N PHE A 254 9.60 -3.55 32.03
CA PHE A 254 8.31 -3.27 31.36
C PHE A 254 7.74 -4.47 30.57
N ARG A 255 7.75 -5.64 31.19
CA ARG A 255 7.02 -6.83 30.71
C ARG A 255 5.71 -7.10 31.48
N SER A 256 5.28 -6.18 32.37
CA SER A 256 4.23 -6.48 33.36
C SER A 256 3.22 -5.37 33.66
N GLN A 257 2.79 -4.55 32.68
CA GLN A 257 1.67 -3.60 32.93
C GLN A 257 0.64 -3.43 31.79
N LEU A 258 0.57 -4.35 30.82
CA LEU A 258 -0.57 -4.42 29.88
C LEU A 258 -1.34 -5.76 29.94
N VAL A 259 -1.09 -6.53 30.99
CA VAL A 259 -1.98 -7.62 31.44
C VAL A 259 -2.24 -7.31 32.91
N VAL A 260 -3.52 -7.22 33.29
CA VAL A 260 -4.06 -6.71 34.56
C VAL A 260 -4.25 -5.19 34.59
N SER A 261 -5.33 -4.73 33.95
CA SER A 261 -6.43 -4.04 34.64
C SER A 261 -7.54 -3.70 33.63
N GLN A 262 -8.55 -4.58 33.62
CA GLN A 262 -9.87 -4.55 32.94
C GLN A 262 -9.91 -4.73 31.42
#